data_AF-A0A661PUN4-F1
#
_entry.id   AF-A0A661PUN4-F1
#
_cell.length_a   1.000
_cell.length_b   1.000
_cell.length_c   1.000
_cell.angle_alpha   90.00
_cell.angle_beta   90.00
_cell.angle_gamma   90.00
#
_symmetry.space_group_name_H-M   'P 1'
#
loop_
_entity.id
_entity.type
_entity.pdbx_description
1 polymer ?
#
loop_
_entity_poly.entity_id
_entity_poly.type
_entity_poly.pdbx_seq_one_letter_code
_entity_poly.pdbx_strand_id
1 'polypeptide(L)'
;MAKGRFPYQRVLLKLSGEALMGDKDYGIDEATIRSFAEEIRDVHNLGIEIAIVIGAGNIFRGVPAASSGMDRVTADYMGMLATVINGLA
;
A
#
# COMPACT_ATOMS: atom_id res chain seq x y z
N MET A 1 -2.99 9.60 32.22
CA MET A 1 -2.07 8.44 32.20
C MET A 1 -0.75 8.90 31.61
N ALA A 2 0.38 8.62 32.27
CA ALA A 2 1.69 8.94 31.72
C ALA A 2 1.94 8.06 30.49
N LYS A 3 1.91 8.64 29.28
CA LYS A 3 2.25 7.95 28.03
C LYS A 3 3.68 7.44 28.16
N GLY A 4 3.86 6.13 28.25
CA GLY A 4 5.18 5.52 28.01
C GLY A 4 5.65 5.97 26.63
N ARG A 5 6.89 6.46 26.54
CA ARG A 5 7.44 6.97 25.29
C ARG A 5 7.49 5.80 24.29
N PHE A 6 6.76 5.88 23.18
CA PHE A 6 6.83 4.88 22.12
C PHE A 6 8.28 4.74 21.65
N PRO A 7 8.75 3.53 21.32
CA PRO A 7 10.12 3.31 20.88
C PRO A 7 10.43 4.05 19.57
N TYR A 8 9.40 4.31 18.75
CA TYR A 8 9.51 5.04 17.50
C TYR A 8 8.57 6.23 17.48
N GLN A 9 9.10 7.39 17.09
CA GLN A 9 8.32 8.63 16.90
C GLN A 9 7.93 8.84 15.44
N ARG A 10 8.62 8.18 14.51
CA ARG A 10 8.36 8.19 13.07
C ARG A 10 8.56 6.81 12.49
N VAL A 11 7.65 6.39 11.63
CA VAL A 11 7.70 5.09 10.95
C VAL A 11 7.43 5.23 9.45
N LEU A 12 7.99 4.29 8.68
CA LEU A 12 7.64 4.07 7.27
C LEU A 12 6.86 2.77 7.18
N LEU A 13 5.55 2.87 6.94
CA LEU A 13 4.65 1.74 6.79
C LEU A 13 4.66 1.27 5.33
N LYS A 14 5.23 0.10 5.07
CA LYS A 14 5.18 -0.53 3.75
C LYS A 14 4.01 -1.49 3.67
N LEU A 15 3.13 -1.29 2.70
CA LEU A 15 2.02 -2.18 2.37
C LEU A 15 2.26 -2.83 0.99
N SER A 16 1.85 -4.09 0.82
CA SER A 16 1.70 -4.66 -0.53
C SER A 16 0.45 -4.07 -1.18
N GLY A 17 0.38 -4.08 -2.52
CA GLY A 17 -0.85 -3.69 -3.20
C GLY A 17 -1.96 -4.70 -2.95
N GLU A 18 -1.59 -5.99 -2.86
CA GLU A 18 -2.47 -7.10 -2.55
C GLU A 18 -3.18 -6.95 -1.21
N ALA A 19 -2.58 -6.26 -0.25
CA ALA A 19 -3.23 -5.98 1.03
C ALA A 19 -4.53 -5.18 0.85
N LEU A 20 -4.67 -4.42 -0.24
CA LEU A 20 -5.85 -3.61 -0.52
C LEU A 20 -6.98 -4.36 -1.24
N MET A 21 -6.79 -5.65 -1.58
CA MET A 21 -7.78 -6.42 -2.33
C MET A 21 -8.89 -7.00 -1.46
N GLY A 22 -8.70 -7.11 -0.15
CA GLY A 22 -9.60 -7.86 0.72
C GLY A 22 -9.79 -9.29 0.21
N ASP A 23 -11.04 -9.71 0.04
CA ASP A 23 -11.42 -11.01 -0.53
C ASP A 23 -11.50 -11.02 -2.07
N LYS A 24 -11.13 -9.93 -2.75
CA LYS A 24 -11.14 -9.85 -4.22
C LYS A 24 -9.89 -10.48 -4.81
N ASP A 25 -10.05 -11.06 -6.00
CA ASP A 25 -8.91 -11.59 -6.77
C ASP A 25 -8.05 -10.49 -7.43
N TYR A 26 -8.61 -9.28 -7.61
CA TYR A 26 -7.97 -8.14 -8.26
C TYR A 26 -8.62 -6.80 -7.88
N GLY A 27 -7.85 -5.72 -7.94
CA GLY A 27 -8.34 -4.35 -7.78
C GLY A 27 -8.26 -3.85 -6.35
N ILE A 28 -9.25 -3.05 -5.95
CA ILE A 28 -9.29 -2.38 -4.65
C ILE A 28 -10.59 -2.72 -3.94
N ASP A 29 -10.50 -3.07 -2.66
CA ASP A 29 -11.62 -3.25 -1.76
C ASP A 29 -11.75 -2.07 -0.80
N GLU A 30 -12.88 -1.37 -0.86
CA GLU A 30 -13.11 -0.14 -0.09
C GLU A 30 -13.17 -0.41 1.42
N ALA A 31 -13.76 -1.54 1.83
CA ALA A 31 -13.85 -1.90 3.24
C ALA A 31 -12.46 -2.13 3.84
N THR A 32 -11.59 -2.80 3.08
CA THR A 32 -10.19 -3.04 3.44
C THR A 32 -9.39 -1.73 3.54
N ILE A 33 -9.52 -0.81 2.56
CA ILE A 33 -8.90 0.52 2.65
C ILE A 33 -9.36 1.27 3.89
N ARG A 34 -10.67 1.27 4.16
CA ARG A 34 -11.25 1.96 5.32
C ARG A 34 -10.68 1.41 6.63
N SER A 35 -10.55 0.09 6.75
CA SER A 35 -9.94 -0.55 7.93
C SER A 35 -8.50 -0.06 8.14
N PHE A 36 -7.67 -0.07 7.08
CA PHE A 36 -6.30 0.43 7.19
C PHE A 36 -6.25 1.91 7.57
N ALA A 37 -7.10 2.74 6.96
CA ALA A 37 -7.16 4.16 7.27
C ALA A 37 -7.53 4.43 8.75
N GLU A 38 -8.46 3.64 9.31
CA GLU A 38 -8.83 3.72 10.73
C GLU A 38 -7.68 3.32 11.63
N GLU A 39 -6.99 2.21 11.36
CA GLU A 39 -5.81 1.78 12.12
C GLU A 39 -4.67 2.79 12.06
N ILE A 40 -4.37 3.33 10.87
CA ILE A 40 -3.33 4.35 10.67
C ILE A 40 -3.68 5.63 11.44
N ARG A 41 -4.95 6.06 11.39
CA ARG A 41 -5.44 7.21 12.16
C ARG A 41 -5.24 6.99 13.65
N ASP A 42 -5.56 5.81 14.15
CA ASP A 42 -5.44 5.50 15.57
C ASP A 42 -3.98 5.55 16.04
N VAL A 43 -3.03 5.07 15.23
CA VAL A 43 -1.59 5.21 15.50
C VAL A 43 -1.13 6.66 15.41
N HIS A 44 -1.59 7.42 14.40
CA HIS A 44 -1.26 8.83 14.25
C HIS A 44 -1.74 9.66 15.47
N ASN A 45 -2.94 9.35 16.00
CA ASN A 45 -3.49 9.99 17.20
C ASN A 45 -2.65 9.77 18.47
N LEU A 46 -1.76 8.77 18.47
CA LEU A 46 -0.80 8.57 19.55
C LEU A 46 0.33 9.61 19.53
N GLY A 47 0.48 10.35 18.42
CA GLY A 47 1.53 11.34 18.17
C GLY A 47 2.72 10.81 17.36
N ILE A 48 2.54 9.67 16.70
CA ILE A 48 3.56 9.03 15.86
C ILE A 48 3.40 9.54 14.42
N GLU A 49 4.50 9.97 13.80
CA GLU A 49 4.51 10.37 12.40
C GLU A 49 4.60 9.15 11.48
N ILE A 50 3.78 9.12 10.42
CA ILE A 50 3.66 7.95 9.55
C ILE A 50 3.85 8.38 8.10
N ALA A 51 4.80 7.75 7.42
CA ALA A 51 4.91 7.76 5.97
C ALA A 51 4.47 6.39 5.44
N ILE A 52 3.84 6.34 4.27
CA ILE A 52 3.30 5.11 3.70
C ILE A 52 3.97 4.84 2.34
N VAL A 53 4.34 3.59 2.11
CA VAL A 53 4.77 3.08 0.79
C VAL A 53 3.84 1.93 0.42
N ILE A 54 3.10 2.07 -0.67
CA ILE A 54 2.17 1.04 -1.15
C ILE A 54 2.68 0.48 -2.48
N GLY A 55 2.78 -0.85 -2.55
CA GLY A 55 2.98 -1.57 -3.81
C GLY A 55 1.70 -1.63 -4.64
N ALA A 56 1.74 -2.22 -5.84
CA ALA A 56 0.59 -2.23 -6.75
C ALA A 56 0.28 -3.58 -7.40
N GLY A 57 0.64 -4.69 -6.73
CA GLY A 57 0.38 -6.05 -7.22
C GLY A 57 -1.09 -6.39 -7.40
N ASN A 58 -1.98 -5.60 -6.80
CA ASN A 58 -3.44 -5.66 -6.97
C ASN A 58 -3.96 -5.03 -8.27
N ILE A 59 -3.15 -4.21 -8.95
CA ILE A 59 -3.50 -3.55 -10.22
C ILE A 59 -2.57 -4.05 -11.34
N PHE A 60 -1.30 -4.28 -11.06
CA PHE A 60 -0.36 -4.74 -12.08
C PHE A 60 0.66 -5.72 -11.52
N ARG A 61 0.82 -6.85 -12.21
CA ARG A 61 1.88 -7.83 -11.94
C ARG A 61 2.81 -7.91 -13.15
N GLY A 62 4.07 -7.53 -12.95
CA GLY A 62 5.08 -7.53 -14.03
C GLY A 62 5.51 -8.92 -14.50
N VAL A 63 5.44 -9.95 -13.64
CA VAL A 63 5.89 -11.31 -13.98
C VAL A 63 5.06 -11.93 -15.13
N PRO A 64 3.71 -11.93 -15.09
CA PRO A 64 2.90 -12.37 -16.24
C PRO A 64 3.11 -11.52 -17.50
N ALA A 65 3.30 -10.21 -17.34
CA ALA A 65 3.47 -9.28 -18.47
C ALA A 65 4.80 -9.54 -19.21
N ALA A 66 5.91 -9.66 -18.49
CA ALA A 66 7.21 -9.99 -19.06
C ALA A 66 7.22 -11.37 -19.74
N SER A 67 6.52 -12.34 -19.14
CA SER A 67 6.37 -13.69 -19.72
C SER A 67 5.57 -13.68 -21.04
N SER A 68 4.71 -12.67 -21.23
CA SER A 68 3.91 -12.46 -22.45
C SER A 68 4.66 -11.65 -23.53
N GLY A 69 5.96 -11.41 -23.36
CA GLY A 69 6.79 -10.67 -24.33
C GLY A 69 6.83 -9.15 -24.12
N MET A 70 6.30 -8.64 -23.00
CA MET A 70 6.45 -7.24 -22.64
C MET A 70 7.89 -6.92 -22.23
N ASP A 71 8.42 -5.80 -22.70
CA ASP A 71 9.67 -5.27 -22.20
C ASP A 71 9.59 -5.00 -20.69
N ARG A 72 10.62 -5.45 -19.95
CA ARG A 72 10.64 -5.40 -18.49
C ARG A 72 10.57 -3.97 -17.96
N VAL A 73 11.26 -3.03 -18.61
CA VAL A 73 11.27 -1.63 -18.18
C VAL A 73 9.88 -1.01 -18.33
N THR A 74 9.20 -1.33 -19.42
CA THR A 74 7.80 -0.93 -19.64
C THR A 74 6.87 -1.50 -18.55
N ALA A 75 7.03 -2.78 -18.19
CA ALA A 75 6.27 -3.39 -17.09
C ALA A 75 6.53 -2.67 -15.75
N ASP A 76 7.78 -2.30 -15.47
CA ASP A 76 8.11 -1.56 -14.25
C ASP A 76 7.46 -0.17 -14.21
N TYR A 77 7.41 0.55 -15.34
CA TYR A 77 6.70 1.83 -15.44
C TYR A 77 5.20 1.68 -15.16
N MET A 78 4.56 0.65 -15.72
CA MET A 78 3.16 0.35 -15.45
C MET A 78 2.92 0.06 -13.97
N GLY A 79 3.82 -0.71 -13.35
CA GLY A 79 3.80 -0.98 -11.91
C GLY A 79 3.92 0.30 -11.08
N MET A 80 4.83 1.21 -11.42
CA MET A 80 4.98 2.48 -10.71
C MET A 80 3.74 3.37 -10.84
N LEU A 81 3.15 3.49 -12.03
CA LEU A 81 1.89 4.22 -12.20
C LEU A 81 0.75 3.60 -11.37
N ALA A 82 0.71 2.28 -11.29
CA ALA A 82 -0.27 1.58 -10.47
C ALA A 82 -0.10 1.88 -8.96
N THR A 83 1.12 2.17 -8.48
CA THR A 83 1.32 2.63 -7.08
C THR A 83 0.71 4.00 -6.82
N VAL A 84 0.72 4.89 -7.82
CA VAL A 84 0.07 6.20 -7.75
C VAL A 84 -1.45 6.02 -7.65
N ILE A 85 -2.03 5.09 -8.40
CA ILE A 85 -3.47 4.79 -8.33
C ILE A 85 -3.86 4.34 -6.92
N ASN A 86 -3.10 3.41 -6.32
CA ASN A 86 -3.36 2.99 -4.94
C ASN A 86 -3.17 4.12 -3.92
N GLY A 87 -2.26 5.06 -4.17
CA GLY A 87 -2.07 6.22 -3.29
C GLY A 87 -3.20 7.26 -3.38
N LEU A 88 -4.01 7.22 -4.43
CA LEU A 88 -5.16 8.10 -4.64
C LEU A 88 -6.49 7.52 -4.14
N ALA A 89 -6.54 6.20 -3.94
CA ALA A 89 -7.74 5.48 -3.47
C ALA A 89 -7.96 5.67 -1.97
#